data_AF-A0A5P9P5C3-F1
#
_entry.id   AF-A0A5P9P5C3-F1
#
_cell.length_a   1.000
_cell.length_b   1.000
_cell.length_c   1.000
_cell.angle_alpha   90.00
_cell.angle_beta   90.00
_cell.angle_gamma   90.00
#
_symmetry.space_group_name_H-M   'P 1'
#
loop_
_entity.id
_entity.type
_entity.pdbx_description
1 polymer ?
#
loop_
_entity_poly.entity_id
_entity_poly.type
_entity_poly.pdbx_seq_one_letter_code
_entity_poly.pdbx_strand_id
1 'polypeptide(L)' 'MLIAVSVPELPLSSCTDVGYAGDEPPGGFVYYEWYLGWLGNSPDGGVNRCDTPIVTIALGLLALGSAMLGLERWKR' A
#
# COMPACT_ATOMS: atom_id res chain seq x y z
N MET A 1 -10.81 -2.98 24.87
CA MET A 1 -10.58 -4.16 24.00
C MET A 1 -9.84 -3.65 22.77
N LEU A 2 -8.54 -3.96 22.64
CA LEU A 2 -7.76 -3.58 21.45
C LEU A 2 -8.09 -4.59 20.35
N ILE A 3 -8.91 -4.18 19.38
CA ILE A 3 -9.20 -5.00 18.21
C ILE A 3 -8.08 -4.74 17.21
N ALA A 4 -7.15 -5.69 17.13
CA ALA A 4 -6.17 -5.70 16.05
C ALA A 4 -6.90 -6.07 14.76
N VAL A 5 -7.23 -5.06 13.95
CA VAL A 5 -7.75 -5.28 12.60
C VAL A 5 -6.61 -5.91 11.80
N SER A 6 -6.77 -7.15 11.34
CA SER A 6 -5.81 -7.79 10.45
C SER A 6 -5.92 -7.13 9.07
N VAL A 7 -5.08 -6.14 8.83
CA VAL A 7 -5.00 -5.39 7.58
C VAL A 7 -4.17 -6.17 6.56
N PRO A 8 -4.52 -6.19 5.27
CA PRO A 8 -3.56 -6.58 4.25
C PRO A 8 -2.36 -5.62 4.27
N GLU A 9 -1.19 -6.12 4.64
CA GLU A 9 0.05 -5.33 4.61
C GLU A 9 0.42 -4.99 3.16
N LEU A 10 0.03 -3.79 2.74
CA LEU A 10 0.36 -3.28 1.42
C LEU A 10 1.78 -2.68 1.45
N PRO A 11 2.68 -3.10 0.54
CA PRO A 11 4.09 -2.72 0.59
C PRO A 11 4.28 -1.21 0.38
N LEU A 12 5.18 -0.62 1.16
CA LEU A 12 5.58 0.80 1.04
C LEU A 12 4.41 1.79 1.17
N SER A 13 3.38 1.43 1.94
CA SER A 13 2.26 2.33 2.21
C SER A 13 2.67 3.45 3.16
N SER A 14 2.26 4.68 2.85
CA SER A 14 2.35 5.81 3.77
C SER A 14 0.97 6.05 4.36
N CYS A 15 0.83 5.96 5.68
CA CYS A 15 -0.44 6.14 6.36
C CYS A 15 -0.41 7.35 7.28
N THR A 16 -1.54 8.03 7.40
CA THR A 16 -1.78 8.93 8.53
C THR A 16 -1.83 8.10 9.81
N ASP A 17 -1.39 8.68 10.92
CA ASP A 17 -1.42 8.05 12.25
C ASP A 17 -2.27 8.91 13.19
N VAL A 18 -3.57 8.64 13.15
CA VAL A 18 -4.59 9.31 13.93
C VAL A 18 -5.12 8.32 14.96
N GLY A 19 -4.99 8.70 16.23
CA GLY A 19 -5.54 7.94 17.35
C GLY A 19 -7.08 7.93 17.31
N TYR A 20 -7.65 6.74 17.48
CA TYR A 20 -9.10 6.59 17.58
C TYR A 20 -9.60 7.07 18.94
N ALA A 21 -10.48 8.08 18.96
CA ALA A 21 -11.04 8.67 20.19
C ALA A 21 -12.51 8.31 20.45
N GLY A 22 -13.12 7.48 19.59
CA GLY A 22 -14.53 7.09 19.70
C GLY A 22 -14.76 5.86 20.59
N ASP A 23 -16.01 5.68 21.01
CA ASP A 23 -16.47 4.48 21.75
C ASP A 23 -16.81 3.30 20.82
N GLU A 24 -16.90 3.53 19.51
CA GLU A 24 -17.19 2.51 18.51
C GLU A 24 -15.90 1.79 18.05
N PRO A 25 -15.95 0.51 17.65
CA PRO A 25 -14.78 -0.14 17.07
C PRO A 25 -14.42 0.50 15.71
N PRO A 26 -13.12 0.60 15.35
CA PRO A 26 -12.73 1.03 14.01
C PRO A 26 -13.42 0.18 12.95
N GLY A 27 -13.79 0.82 11.84
CA GLY A 27 -14.48 0.14 10.73
C GLY A 27 -13.55 -0.84 10.00
N GLY A 28 -14.10 -1.50 8.97
CA GLY A 28 -13.32 -2.39 8.11
C GLY A 28 -12.53 -1.65 7.03
N PHE A 29 -11.83 -2.42 6.19
CA PHE A 29 -11.06 -1.86 5.08
C PHE A 29 -11.93 -1.10 4.07
N VAL A 30 -11.51 0.11 3.72
CA VAL A 30 -12.16 0.99 2.74
C VAL A 30 -11.16 1.37 1.66
N TYR A 31 -11.63 1.36 0.42
CA TYR A 31 -10.87 1.85 -0.72
C TYR A 31 -11.43 3.22 -1.14
N TYR A 32 -10.55 4.20 -1.34
CA TYR A 32 -10.94 5.58 -1.64
C TYR A 32 -10.76 5.95 -3.10
N GLU A 33 -9.53 5.81 -3.62
CA GLU A 33 -9.20 6.36 -4.93
C GLU A 33 -7.93 5.79 -5.55
N TRP A 34 -7.84 5.94 -6.88
CA TRP A 34 -6.67 5.61 -7.69
C TRP A 34 -6.22 6.93 -8.31
N TYR A 35 -5.04 7.42 -7.93
CA TYR A 35 -4.51 8.69 -8.44
C TYR A 35 -3.03 8.56 -8.76
N LEU A 36 -2.63 8.94 -9.98
CA LEU A 36 -1.23 8.90 -10.46
C LEU A 36 -0.48 7.59 -10.13
N GLY A 37 -1.17 6.45 -10.16
CA GLY A 37 -0.57 5.14 -9.87
C GLY A 37 -0.42 4.79 -8.39
N TRP A 38 -1.00 5.61 -7.51
CA TRP A 38 -1.18 5.34 -6.09
C TRP A 38 -2.58 4.79 -5.81
N LEU A 39 -2.66 3.90 -4.82
CA LEU A 39 -3.89 3.36 -4.26
C LEU A 39 -4.15 4.00 -2.90
N GLY A 40 -5.19 4.83 -2.81
CA GLY A 40 -5.71 5.36 -1.56
C GLY A 40 -6.64 4.34 -0.89
N ASN A 41 -6.34 3.98 0.36
CA ASN A 41 -7.10 3.03 1.16
C ASN A 41 -7.15 3.43 2.65
N SER A 42 -8.01 2.79 3.44
CA SER A 42 -8.03 2.87 4.90
C SER A 42 -8.27 1.50 5.49
N PRO A 43 -7.45 1.07 6.45
CA PRO A 43 -7.65 -0.20 7.14
C PRO A 43 -8.79 -0.20 8.16
N ASP A 44 -9.18 0.98 8.63
CA ASP A 44 -9.96 1.20 9.85
C ASP A 44 -11.23 2.02 9.62
N GLY A 45 -11.76 1.95 8.39
CA GLY A 45 -13.09 2.47 8.06
C GLY A 45 -13.17 3.98 7.84
N GLY A 46 -12.06 4.69 7.66
CA GLY A 46 -12.12 6.16 7.58
C GLY A 46 -10.99 6.91 8.27
N VAL A 47 -10.45 6.32 9.32
CA VAL A 47 -9.73 7.07 10.36
C VAL A 47 -8.29 7.32 9.95
N ASN A 48 -7.61 6.26 9.51
CA ASN A 48 -6.29 6.34 8.93
C ASN A 48 -6.35 6.12 7.43
N ARG A 49 -5.85 7.10 6.67
CA ARG A 49 -5.73 7.02 5.22
C ARG A 49 -4.32 6.62 4.86
N CYS A 50 -4.21 5.66 3.95
CA CYS A 50 -2.97 5.10 3.46
C CYS A 50 -2.89 5.27 1.94
N ASP A 51 -1.73 5.69 1.46
CA ASP A 51 -1.41 5.75 0.04
C ASP A 51 -0.32 4.72 -0.30
N THR A 52 -0.62 3.82 -1.23
CA THR A 52 0.28 2.75 -1.67
C THR A 52 0.72 2.97 -3.12
N PRO A 53 2.03 3.07 -3.44
CA PRO A 53 2.52 3.35 -4.79
C PRO A 53 2.58 2.11 -5.69
N ILE A 54 1.44 1.49 -5.97
CA ILE A 54 1.36 0.18 -6.65
C ILE A 54 1.99 0.22 -8.05
N VAL A 55 1.74 1.26 -8.83
CA VAL A 55 2.29 1.36 -10.20
C VAL A 55 3.80 1.55 -10.17
N THR A 56 4.31 2.38 -9.26
CA THR A 56 5.76 2.58 -9.10
C THR A 56 6.47 1.28 -8.74
N ILE A 57 5.87 0.46 -7.87
CA ILE A 57 6.41 -0.85 -7.51
C ILE A 57 6.42 -1.78 -8.72
N ALA A 58 5.32 -1.86 -9.46
CA ALA A 58 5.23 -2.71 -10.65
C ALA A 58 6.28 -2.32 -11.70
N LEU A 59 6.44 -1.02 -11.97
CA LEU A 59 7.45 -0.51 -12.90
C LEU A 59 8.88 -0.77 -12.40
N GLY A 60 9.13 -0.60 -11.10
CA GLY A 60 10.43 -0.91 -10.50
C GLY A 60 10.82 -2.38 -10.66
N LEU A 61 9.87 -3.30 -10.40
CA LEU A 61 10.09 -4.74 -10.58
C LEU A 61 10.31 -5.10 -12.05
N LEU A 62 9.52 -4.52 -12.97
CA LEU A 62 9.69 -4.72 -14.41
C LEU A 62 11.05 -4.22 -14.90
N ALA A 63 11.49 -3.04 -14.45
CA ALA A 63 12.78 -2.47 -14.81
C ALA A 63 13.94 -3.33 -14.29
N LEU A 64 13.88 -3.75 -13.03
CA LEU A 64 14.89 -4.62 -12.41
C LEU A 64 14.99 -5.97 -13.14
N GLY A 65 13.85 -6.63 -13.38
CA GLY A 65 13.83 -7.90 -14.13
C GLY A 65 14.39 -7.75 -15.54
N SER A 66 14.03 -6.67 -16.24
CA SER A 66 14.54 -6.38 -17.58
C SER A 66 16.05 -6.12 -17.60
N ALA A 67 16.56 -5.37 -16.62
CA ALA A 67 17.98 -5.10 -16.47
C ALA A 67 18.79 -6.37 -16.19
N MET A 68 18.29 -7.24 -15.31
CA MET A 68 18.92 -8.53 -15.01
C MET A 68 19.02 -9.41 -16.26
N LEU A 69 17.91 -9.56 -17.00
CA LEU A 69 17.89 -10.33 -18.25
C LEU A 69 18.83 -9.73 -19.32
N GLY A 70 18.90 -8.40 -19.42
CA GLY A 70 19.81 -7.72 -20.33
C GLY A 70 21.29 -7.97 -19.98
N LEU A 71 21.64 -7.90 -18.70
CA LEU A 71 23.01 -8.17 -18.22
C LEU A 71 23.43 -9.62 -18.45
N GLU A 72 22.54 -10.59 -18.21
CA GLU A 72 22.81 -12.00 -18.51
C GLU A 72 23.07 -12.24 -19.99
N ARG A 73 22.27 -11.61 -20.87
CA ARG A 73 22.46 -11.71 -22.33
C ARG A 73 23.76 -11.07 -22.80
N TRP A 74 24.19 -9.97 -22.18
CA TRP A 74 25.43 -9.29 -22.56
C TRP A 74 26.69 -10.03 -22.12
N LYS A 75 26.63 -10.80 -21.03
CA LYS A 75 27.75 -11.64 -20.57
C LYS A 75 27.95 -12.93 -21.39
N ARG A 76 27.01 -13.30 -22.24
CA ARG A 76 27.01 -14.52 -23.04
C ARG A 76 27.59 -14.28 -24.42
#